data_AF-A0A929L513-F1
#
_entry.id   AF-A0A929L513-F1
#
_cell.length_a   1.000
_cell.length_b   1.000
_cell.length_c   1.000
_cell.angle_alpha   90.00
_cell.angle_beta   90.00
_cell.angle_gamma   90.00
#
_symmetry.space_group_name_H-M   'P 1'
#
loop_
_entity.id
_entity.type
_entity.pdbx_description
1 polymer ?
#
loop_
_entity_poly.entity_id
_entity_poly.type
_entity_poly.pdbx_seq_one_letter_code
_entity_poly.pdbx_strand_id
1 'polypeptide(L)'
;MKKRIHKNVLGKSQKIDQENEHIHDERIAQAIADACFLDDVFGKTLLENCSDEERNEIAKGILEPILNVSGLQIVDSMAQKDMQELYSHSARMDFWARDKERQSYDIEFQMHPPLSFARLETYAAVLIKSGLRPGEDYSQLRDAWVIFITKERC
;
A
#
# COMPACT_ATOMS: atom_id res chain seq x y z
N MET A 1 39.97 -7.85 45.48
CA MET A 1 38.50 -8.03 45.49
C MET A 1 37.75 -7.23 44.41
N LYS A 2 38.13 -5.98 44.09
CA LYS A 2 37.44 -5.11 43.10
C LYS A 2 37.44 -5.60 41.63
N LYS A 3 38.51 -6.25 41.14
CA LYS A 3 38.58 -6.78 39.75
C LYS A 3 37.57 -7.89 39.43
N ARG A 4 37.14 -8.66 40.45
CA ARG A 4 36.22 -9.80 40.29
C ARG A 4 34.76 -9.33 40.16
N ILE A 5 34.43 -8.20 40.77
CA ILE A 5 33.10 -7.57 40.72
C ILE A 5 32.88 -6.91 39.36
N HIS A 6 33.87 -6.18 38.83
CA HIS A 6 33.77 -5.55 37.49
C HIS A 6 33.58 -6.55 36.34
N LYS A 7 34.31 -7.69 36.35
CA LYS A 7 34.13 -8.73 35.32
C LYS A 7 32.73 -9.37 35.33
N ASN A 8 32.12 -9.48 36.51
CA ASN A 8 30.80 -10.08 36.68
C ASN A 8 29.66 -9.14 36.22
N VAL A 9 29.87 -7.83 36.30
CA VAL A 9 28.94 -6.82 35.80
C VAL A 9 29.01 -6.73 34.28
N LEU A 10 30.21 -6.69 33.69
CA LEU A 10 30.36 -6.72 32.22
C LEU A 10 29.78 -7.99 31.58
N GLY A 11 30.02 -9.16 32.16
CA GLY A 11 29.48 -10.42 31.65
C GLY A 11 27.96 -10.57 31.81
N LYS A 12 27.35 -9.85 32.77
CA LYS A 12 25.89 -9.74 32.89
C LYS A 12 25.31 -8.77 31.87
N SER A 13 25.94 -7.62 31.66
CA SER A 13 25.49 -6.65 30.65
C SER A 13 25.52 -7.28 29.26
N GLN A 14 26.64 -7.94 28.88
CA GLN A 14 26.76 -8.61 27.59
C GLN A 14 25.72 -9.72 27.38
N LYS A 15 25.35 -10.45 28.44
CA LYS A 15 24.28 -11.46 28.35
C LYS A 15 22.91 -10.83 28.16
N ILE A 16 22.61 -9.73 28.87
CA ILE A 16 21.36 -8.99 28.73
C ILE A 16 21.27 -8.37 27.33
N ASP A 17 22.37 -7.83 26.81
CA ASP A 17 22.43 -7.26 25.47
C ASP A 17 22.17 -8.33 24.40
N GLN A 18 22.77 -9.52 24.52
CA GLN A 18 22.54 -10.66 23.63
C GLN A 18 21.11 -11.22 23.72
N GLU A 19 20.55 -11.29 24.92
CA GLU A 19 19.19 -11.78 25.15
C GLU A 19 18.15 -10.79 24.61
N ASN A 20 18.38 -9.48 24.74
CA ASN A 20 17.55 -8.44 24.14
C ASN A 20 17.64 -8.45 22.60
N GLU A 21 18.83 -8.68 22.04
CA GLU A 21 19.04 -8.81 20.59
C GLU A 21 18.29 -10.04 20.04
N HIS A 22 18.34 -11.16 20.76
CA HIS A 22 17.61 -12.38 20.39
C HIS A 22 16.08 -12.20 20.46
N ILE A 23 15.57 -11.55 21.51
CA ILE A 23 14.15 -11.20 21.62
C ILE A 23 13.72 -10.24 20.49
N HIS A 24 14.60 -9.34 20.06
CA HIS A 24 14.34 -8.44 18.94
C HIS A 24 14.22 -9.21 17.62
N ASP A 25 15.13 -10.16 17.36
CA ASP A 25 15.12 -11.01 16.17
C ASP A 25 13.87 -11.90 16.10
N GLU A 26 13.47 -12.52 17.22
CA GLU A 26 12.25 -13.33 17.30
C GLU A 26 10.99 -12.49 17.01
N ARG A 27 10.93 -11.26 17.53
CA ARG A 27 9.82 -10.33 17.24
C ARG A 27 9.76 -9.92 15.77
N ILE A 28 10.91 -9.70 15.13
CA ILE A 28 10.98 -9.41 13.69
C ILE A 28 10.54 -10.63 12.89
N ALA A 29 11.03 -11.83 13.23
CA ALA A 29 10.66 -13.06 12.55
C ALA A 29 9.15 -13.33 12.64
N GLN A 30 8.54 -13.10 13.81
CA GLN A 30 7.09 -13.21 13.98
C GLN A 30 6.34 -12.15 13.16
N ALA A 31 6.81 -10.90 13.16
CA ALA A 31 6.19 -9.84 12.35
C ALA A 31 6.26 -10.14 10.84
N ILE A 32 7.35 -10.73 10.36
CA ILE A 32 7.48 -11.18 8.97
C ILE A 32 6.55 -12.37 8.70
N ALA A 33 6.43 -13.31 9.63
CA ALA A 33 5.54 -14.47 9.48
C ALA A 33 4.06 -14.07 9.43
N ASP A 34 3.69 -13.01 10.16
CA ASP A 34 2.33 -12.46 10.18
C ASP A 34 2.10 -11.40 9.09
N ALA A 35 3.16 -10.97 8.37
CA ALA A 35 3.06 -9.97 7.32
C ALA A 35 2.25 -10.51 6.13
N CYS A 36 1.23 -9.75 5.74
CA CYS A 36 0.41 -10.03 4.57
C CYS A 36 0.60 -8.92 3.55
N PHE A 37 0.41 -9.21 2.26
CA PHE A 37 0.36 -8.16 1.24
C PHE A 37 -0.73 -7.11 1.53
N LEU A 38 -1.78 -7.50 2.26
CA LEU A 38 -2.85 -6.60 2.71
C LEU A 38 -2.47 -5.69 3.88
N ASP A 39 -1.29 -5.87 4.46
CA ASP A 39 -0.78 -4.99 5.52
C ASP A 39 -0.17 -3.73 4.89
N ASP A 40 -0.63 -2.55 5.34
CA ASP A 40 -0.21 -1.24 4.83
C ASP A 40 1.32 -1.06 4.84
N VAL A 41 2.03 -1.67 5.79
CA VAL A 41 3.50 -1.54 5.87
C VAL A 41 4.14 -2.48 4.86
N PHE A 42 3.75 -3.76 4.87
CA PHE A 42 4.39 -4.75 4.00
C PHE A 42 4.03 -4.57 2.52
N GLY A 43 2.74 -4.41 2.19
CA GLY A 43 2.27 -4.20 0.82
C GLY A 43 2.89 -2.96 0.18
N LYS A 44 2.87 -1.84 0.91
CA LYS A 44 3.52 -0.60 0.47
C LYS A 44 5.02 -0.77 0.27
N THR A 45 5.73 -1.32 1.26
CA THR A 45 7.19 -1.52 1.16
C THR A 45 7.54 -2.40 -0.03
N LEU A 46 6.76 -3.47 -0.27
CA LEU A 46 6.96 -4.33 -1.43
C LEU A 46 6.78 -3.54 -2.73
N LEU A 47 5.67 -2.82 -2.89
CA LEU A 47 5.38 -2.05 -4.09
C LEU A 47 6.39 -0.92 -4.34
N GLU A 48 6.88 -0.26 -3.30
CA GLU A 48 7.92 0.80 -3.41
C GLU A 48 9.27 0.24 -3.89
N ASN A 49 9.58 -1.02 -3.58
CA ASN A 49 10.83 -1.67 -3.99
C ASN A 49 10.73 -2.44 -5.31
N CYS A 50 9.53 -2.58 -5.88
CA CYS A 50 9.32 -3.12 -7.23
C CYS A 50 9.77 -2.14 -8.33
N SER A 51 10.19 -2.68 -9.48
CA SER A 51 10.33 -1.88 -10.70
C SER A 51 8.96 -1.39 -11.21
N ASP A 52 8.98 -0.43 -12.14
CA ASP A 52 7.75 0.04 -12.78
C ASP A 52 7.01 -1.08 -13.51
N GLU A 53 7.74 -1.95 -14.21
CA GLU A 53 7.18 -3.11 -14.91
C GLU A 53 6.57 -4.14 -13.95
N GLU A 54 7.27 -4.43 -12.85
CA GLU A 54 6.76 -5.36 -11.83
C GLU A 54 5.47 -4.83 -11.19
N ARG A 55 5.42 -3.55 -10.83
CA ARG A 55 4.19 -2.94 -10.31
C ARG A 55 3.05 -3.00 -11.34
N ASN A 56 3.33 -2.72 -12.61
CA ASN A 56 2.31 -2.78 -13.66
C ASN A 56 1.72 -4.19 -13.81
N GLU A 57 2.55 -5.24 -13.74
CA GLU A 57 2.08 -6.64 -13.77
C GLU A 57 1.30 -7.01 -12.50
N ILE A 58 1.70 -6.53 -11.32
CA ILE A 58 0.93 -6.73 -10.07
C ILE A 58 -0.46 -6.07 -10.20
N ALA A 59 -0.52 -4.81 -10.63
CA ALA A 59 -1.79 -4.09 -10.84
C ALA A 59 -2.69 -4.85 -11.82
N LYS A 60 -2.13 -5.30 -12.95
CA LYS A 60 -2.86 -6.09 -13.94
C LYS A 60 -3.39 -7.40 -13.35
N GLY A 61 -2.55 -8.15 -12.63
CA GLY A 61 -2.93 -9.41 -12.00
C GLY A 61 -4.05 -9.28 -10.96
N ILE A 62 -4.15 -8.12 -10.32
CA ILE A 62 -5.25 -7.76 -9.42
C ILE A 62 -6.51 -7.36 -10.20
N LEU A 63 -6.37 -6.50 -11.21
CA LEU A 63 -7.49 -5.87 -11.89
C LEU A 63 -8.23 -6.81 -12.86
N GLU A 64 -7.51 -7.65 -13.62
CA GLU A 64 -8.12 -8.55 -14.61
C GLU A 64 -9.18 -9.49 -14.00
N PRO A 65 -8.91 -10.19 -12.88
CA PRO A 65 -9.92 -11.03 -12.22
C PRO A 65 -11.12 -10.24 -11.70
N ILE A 66 -10.89 -9.06 -11.12
CA ILE A 66 -11.94 -8.23 -10.51
C ILE A 66 -12.87 -7.63 -11.56
N LEU A 67 -12.30 -7.13 -12.66
CA LEU A 67 -13.03 -6.52 -13.76
C LEU A 67 -13.61 -7.55 -14.74
N ASN A 68 -13.22 -8.82 -14.60
CA ASN A 68 -13.58 -9.90 -15.51
C ASN A 68 -13.20 -9.58 -16.98
N VAL A 69 -11.97 -9.09 -17.17
CA VAL A 69 -11.39 -8.76 -18.48
C VAL A 69 -10.04 -9.45 -18.66
N SER A 70 -9.56 -9.55 -19.90
CA SER A 70 -8.25 -10.11 -20.23
C SER A 70 -7.44 -9.19 -21.12
N GLY A 71 -6.12 -9.14 -20.94
CA GLY A 71 -5.22 -8.33 -21.75
C GLY A 71 -5.24 -6.85 -21.36
N LEU A 72 -5.55 -6.54 -20.10
CA LEU A 72 -5.47 -5.18 -19.58
C LEU A 72 -4.02 -4.70 -19.67
N GLN A 73 -3.81 -3.49 -20.19
CA GLN A 73 -2.48 -2.90 -20.36
C GLN A 73 -2.32 -1.73 -19.40
N ILE A 74 -1.66 -1.99 -18.28
CA ILE A 74 -1.25 -0.95 -17.33
C ILE A 74 -0.01 -0.26 -17.89
N VAL A 75 -0.10 1.07 -18.03
CA VAL A 75 0.98 1.89 -18.61
C VAL A 75 1.71 2.73 -17.56
N ASP A 76 1.17 2.80 -16.35
CA ASP A 76 1.65 3.65 -15.28
C ASP A 76 1.07 3.17 -13.94
N SER A 77 1.90 3.06 -12.91
CA SER A 77 1.47 2.68 -11.57
C SER A 77 2.38 3.24 -10.49
N MET A 78 1.82 3.51 -9.31
CA MET A 78 2.52 4.09 -8.18
C MET A 78 2.08 3.42 -6.88
N ALA A 79 3.05 2.97 -6.10
CA ALA A 79 2.87 2.37 -4.77
C ALA A 79 2.26 3.31 -3.71
N GLN A 80 2.17 4.60 -4.02
CA GLN A 80 1.37 5.57 -3.30
C GLN A 80 1.23 6.81 -4.18
N LYS A 81 0.03 7.36 -4.29
CA LYS A 81 -0.19 8.60 -5.05
C LYS A 81 -0.97 9.62 -4.24
N ASP A 82 -0.33 10.74 -3.96
CA ASP A 82 -0.99 11.92 -3.40
C ASP A 82 -1.60 12.72 -4.55
N MET A 83 -2.93 12.69 -4.67
CA MET A 83 -3.69 13.58 -5.53
C MET A 83 -4.08 14.82 -4.76
N GLN A 84 -3.29 15.88 -4.93
CA GLN A 84 -3.55 17.17 -4.32
C GLN A 84 -4.64 17.92 -5.06
N GLU A 85 -5.67 18.31 -4.33
CA GLU A 85 -6.72 19.21 -4.80
C GLU A 85 -6.56 20.56 -4.10
N LEU A 86 -6.52 21.66 -4.85
CA LEU A 86 -6.29 23.01 -4.29
C LEU A 86 -7.45 23.50 -3.40
N TYR A 87 -8.65 22.96 -3.59
CA TYR A 87 -9.88 23.46 -2.97
C TYR A 87 -10.67 22.39 -2.21
N SER A 88 -10.23 21.12 -2.23
CA SER A 88 -10.90 20.01 -1.54
C SER A 88 -9.90 19.14 -0.78
N HIS A 89 -10.40 18.14 -0.04
CA HIS A 89 -9.54 17.17 0.60
C HIS A 89 -8.74 16.41 -0.45
N SER A 90 -7.41 16.37 -0.28
CA SER A 90 -6.53 15.53 -1.09
C SER A 90 -6.86 14.05 -0.88
N ALA A 91 -6.73 13.26 -1.94
CA ALA A 91 -6.79 11.81 -1.84
C ALA A 91 -5.38 11.24 -1.81
N ARG A 92 -5.13 10.27 -0.93
CA ARG A 92 -3.90 9.50 -0.88
C ARG A 92 -4.28 8.07 -1.17
N MET A 93 -3.81 7.60 -2.32
CA MET A 93 -4.12 6.28 -2.87
C MET A 93 -3.03 5.31 -2.46
N ASP A 94 -3.42 4.14 -1.97
CA ASP A 94 -2.48 3.11 -1.51
C ASP A 94 -1.79 2.42 -2.67
N PHE A 95 -2.49 2.11 -3.76
CA PHE A 95 -1.86 1.63 -4.99
C PHE A 95 -2.63 2.11 -6.21
N TRP A 96 -2.06 3.12 -6.86
CA TRP A 96 -2.67 3.73 -8.04
C TRP A 96 -2.14 3.09 -9.31
N ALA A 97 -3.03 2.81 -10.26
CA ALA A 97 -2.69 2.31 -11.59
C ALA A 97 -3.50 3.03 -12.67
N ARG A 98 -2.94 3.11 -13.89
CA ARG A 98 -3.62 3.64 -15.06
C ARG A 98 -3.37 2.78 -16.28
N ASP A 99 -4.44 2.50 -17.02
CA ASP A 99 -4.35 1.74 -18.26
C ASP A 99 -4.12 2.62 -19.50
N LYS A 100 -3.94 1.97 -20.64
CA LYS A 100 -3.75 2.62 -21.94
C LYS A 100 -4.91 3.53 -22.36
N GLU A 101 -6.13 3.23 -21.91
CA GLU A 101 -7.34 4.02 -22.20
C GLU A 101 -7.47 5.23 -21.25
N ARG A 102 -6.46 5.44 -20.41
CA ARG A 102 -6.37 6.46 -19.34
C ARG A 102 -7.39 6.24 -18.23
N GLN A 103 -7.95 5.04 -18.09
CA GLN A 103 -8.77 4.68 -16.93
C GLN A 103 -7.84 4.56 -15.72
N SER A 104 -8.21 5.22 -14.62
CA SER A 104 -7.48 5.17 -13.36
C SER A 104 -8.14 4.22 -12.38
N TYR A 105 -7.32 3.54 -11.60
CA TYR A 105 -7.71 2.59 -10.57
C TYR A 105 -6.97 2.95 -9.29
N ASP A 106 -7.70 2.99 -8.19
CA ASP A 106 -7.17 3.08 -6.84
C ASP A 106 -7.44 1.74 -6.14
N ILE A 107 -6.37 1.03 -5.80
CA ILE A 107 -6.41 -0.28 -5.14
C ILE A 107 -6.03 -0.05 -3.67
N GLU A 108 -7.01 -0.20 -2.80
CA GLU A 108 -6.90 0.02 -1.36
C GLU A 108 -6.76 -1.34 -0.66
N PHE A 109 -5.65 -1.54 0.05
CA PHE A 109 -5.38 -2.76 0.80
C PHE A 109 -5.81 -2.56 2.24
N GLN A 110 -6.78 -3.33 2.74
CA GLN A 110 -7.28 -3.11 4.09
C GLN A 110 -7.51 -4.41 4.85
N MET A 111 -6.91 -4.50 6.04
CA MET A 111 -7.14 -5.61 6.98
C MET A 111 -8.52 -5.55 7.65
N HIS A 112 -9.20 -4.40 7.56
CA HIS A 112 -10.50 -4.13 8.14
C HIS A 112 -11.45 -3.54 7.08
N PRO A 113 -12.78 -3.59 7.29
CA PRO A 113 -13.73 -3.05 6.33
C PRO A 113 -13.48 -1.56 6.04
N PRO A 114 -13.82 -1.09 4.83
CA PRO A 114 -13.62 0.30 4.45
C PRO A 114 -14.25 1.28 5.42
N LEU A 115 -13.51 2.36 5.65
CA LEU A 115 -14.00 3.56 6.32
C LEU A 115 -15.24 4.12 5.58
N SER A 116 -16.04 4.91 6.29
CA SER A 116 -17.36 5.41 5.89
C SER A 116 -17.55 5.69 4.39
N PHE A 117 -18.76 5.45 3.87
CA PHE A 117 -19.17 5.73 2.49
C PHE A 117 -18.74 7.12 1.97
N ALA A 118 -18.73 8.15 2.82
CA ALA A 118 -18.27 9.50 2.45
C ALA A 118 -16.79 9.56 1.98
N ARG A 119 -15.91 8.70 2.52
CA ARG A 119 -14.50 8.63 2.09
C ARG A 119 -14.41 8.03 0.67
N LEU A 120 -15.18 6.98 0.41
CA LEU A 120 -15.31 6.35 -0.91
C LEU A 120 -15.75 7.37 -1.96
N GLU A 121 -16.84 8.10 -1.68
CA GLU A 121 -17.35 9.14 -2.58
C GLU A 121 -16.33 10.24 -2.85
N THR A 122 -15.58 10.64 -1.82
CA THR A 122 -14.54 11.66 -1.95
C THR A 122 -13.41 11.19 -2.85
N TYR A 123 -12.89 9.97 -2.66
CA TYR A 123 -11.78 9.44 -3.47
C TYR A 123 -12.20 9.21 -4.92
N ALA A 124 -13.39 8.65 -5.13
CA ALA A 124 -13.97 8.53 -6.46
C ALA A 124 -14.09 9.91 -7.14
N ALA A 125 -14.60 10.93 -6.44
CA ALA A 125 -14.73 12.28 -7.00
C ALA A 125 -13.37 12.90 -7.40
N VAL A 126 -12.31 12.66 -6.61
CA VAL A 126 -10.95 13.12 -6.95
C VAL A 126 -10.43 12.42 -8.20
N LEU A 127 -10.59 11.09 -8.30
CA LEU A 127 -10.20 10.32 -9.50
C LEU A 127 -10.92 10.84 -10.75
N ILE A 128 -12.24 11.00 -10.68
CA ILE A 128 -13.08 11.47 -11.79
C ILE A 128 -12.56 12.83 -12.28
N LYS A 129 -12.34 13.78 -11.37
CA LYS A 129 -11.85 15.13 -11.71
C LYS A 129 -10.45 15.09 -12.31
N SER A 130 -9.55 14.29 -11.75
CA SER A 130 -8.18 14.15 -12.25
C SER A 130 -8.10 13.55 -13.66
N GLY A 131 -9.13 12.79 -14.05
CA GLY A 131 -9.23 12.16 -15.36
C GLY A 131 -9.53 13.12 -16.51
N LEU A 132 -10.12 14.29 -16.22
CA LEU A 132 -10.40 15.35 -17.17
C LEU A 132 -9.28 16.39 -17.18
N ARG A 133 -8.78 16.70 -18.38
CA ARG A 133 -7.85 17.83 -18.58
C ARG A 133 -8.61 19.13 -18.77
N PRO A 134 -7.98 20.29 -18.49
CA PRO A 134 -8.56 21.58 -18.81
C PRO A 134 -8.97 21.66 -20.29
N GLY A 135 -10.26 21.90 -20.54
CA GLY A 135 -10.83 22.01 -21.89
C GLY A 135 -11.33 20.69 -22.50
N GLU A 136 -11.18 19.54 -21.83
CA GLU A 136 -11.88 18.30 -22.22
C GLU A 136 -13.39 18.43 -21.89
N ASP A 137 -14.24 17.85 -22.74
CA ASP A 137 -15.70 17.88 -22.55
C ASP A 137 -16.12 16.89 -21.46
N TYR A 138 -17.18 17.20 -20.71
CA TYR A 138 -17.67 16.30 -19.66
C TYR A 138 -18.11 14.92 -20.18
N SER A 139 -18.47 14.78 -21.46
CA SER A 139 -18.70 13.47 -22.08
C SER A 139 -17.46 12.58 -22.15
N GLN A 140 -16.27 13.15 -21.94
CA GLN A 140 -14.99 12.45 -21.86
C GLN A 140 -14.61 12.05 -20.42
N LEU A 141 -15.51 12.29 -19.46
CA LEU A 141 -15.41 11.75 -18.12
C LEU A 141 -15.24 10.24 -18.19
N ARG A 142 -14.20 9.75 -17.53
CA ARG A 142 -13.97 8.31 -17.35
C ARG A 142 -14.61 7.87 -16.05
N ASP A 143 -14.88 6.58 -15.96
CA ASP A 143 -15.29 5.98 -14.70
C ASP A 143 -14.17 6.16 -13.66
N ALA A 144 -14.47 5.95 -12.38
CA ALA A 144 -13.47 5.87 -11.33
C ALA A 144 -13.63 4.56 -10.58
N TRP A 145 -12.55 3.80 -10.52
CA TRP A 145 -12.49 2.53 -9.80
C TRP A 145 -11.72 2.74 -8.50
N VAL A 146 -12.41 2.61 -7.38
CA VAL A 146 -11.81 2.48 -6.05
C VAL A 146 -12.12 1.08 -5.57
N ILE A 147 -11.10 0.24 -5.45
CA ILE A 147 -11.21 -1.21 -5.23
C ILE A 147 -10.61 -1.53 -3.88
N PHE A 148 -11.43 -2.04 -2.95
CA PHE A 148 -10.98 -2.47 -1.63
C PHE A 148 -10.71 -3.96 -1.63
N ILE A 149 -9.46 -4.34 -1.38
CA ILE A 149 -9.09 -5.74 -1.16
C ILE A 149 -9.02 -5.92 0.35
N THR A 150 -9.90 -6.77 0.88
CA THR A 150 -10.02 -7.02 2.31
C THR A 150 -9.86 -8.50 2.61
N LYS A 151 -9.33 -8.80 3.80
CA LYS A 151 -9.30 -10.17 4.31
C LYS A 151 -10.71 -10.58 4.74
N GLU A 152 -11.17 -11.77 4.35
CA GLU A 152 -12.38 -12.36 4.93
C GLU A 152 -12.20 -12.47 6.46
N ARG A 153 -13.23 -12.11 7.22
CA ARG A 153 -13.21 -12.36 8.67
C ARG A 153 -13.13 -13.87 8.88
N CYS A 154 -12.10 -14.30 9.62
CA CYS A 154 -12.11 -15.62 10.25
C CYS A 154 -13.23 -15.71 11.29
#